data_AF-A6FYL2-F1
#
_entry.id   AF-A6FYL2-F1
#
_cell.length_a   1.000
_cell.length_b   1.000
_cell.length_c   1.000
_cell.angle_alpha   90.00
_cell.angle_beta   90.00
_cell.angle_gamma   90.00
#
_symmetry.space_group_name_H-M   'P 1'
#
loop_
_entity.id
_entity.type
_entity.pdbx_description
1 polymer ?
#
loop_
_entity_poly.entity_id
_entity_poly.type
_entity_poly.pdbx_seq_one_letter_code
_entity_poly.pdbx_strand_id
1 'polypeptide(L)'
;MLICESRRVTQGLEERDFTRPKASDLVDSLTTVLGSGAAQLALTRAVREAKLRSEIGAELQEQLAHLDLEELIVLSETMTRQRGLVSVLARSFAIRAHSYAAIERTEHG
;
A
#
# COMPACT_ATOMS: atom_id res chain seq x y z
N MET A 1 20.22 -22.89 19.27
CA MET A 1 20.64 -21.56 18.78
C MET A 1 20.42 -21.53 17.28
N LEU A 2 19.31 -20.94 16.82
CA LEU A 2 18.93 -20.86 15.40
C LEU A 2 19.10 -19.41 14.94
N ILE A 3 20.29 -19.08 14.43
CA ILE A 3 20.56 -17.81 13.73
C ILE A 3 20.89 -18.18 12.29
N CYS A 4 19.91 -18.69 11.53
CA CYS A 4 20.12 -18.97 10.10
C CYS A 4 18.93 -18.67 9.18
N GLU A 5 17.79 -18.16 9.66
CA GLU A 5 16.63 -17.89 8.78
C GLU A 5 16.39 -16.41 8.45
N SER A 6 17.19 -15.48 8.98
CA SER A 6 17.02 -14.04 8.69
C SER A 6 17.61 -13.58 7.35
N ARG A 7 18.40 -14.41 6.65
CA ARG A 7 19.05 -14.02 5.38
C ARG A 7 18.21 -14.23 4.12
N ARG A 8 17.15 -15.04 4.17
CA ARG A 8 16.28 -15.27 3.01
C ARG A 8 15.17 -14.26 2.85
N VAL A 9 14.79 -13.58 3.93
CA VAL A 9 13.82 -12.47 3.86
C VAL A 9 14.45 -11.22 3.23
N THR A 10 15.78 -11.10 3.28
CA THR A 10 16.52 -9.94 2.76
C THR A 10 16.82 -10.03 1.25
N GLN A 11 17.00 -11.23 0.69
CA GLN A 11 17.32 -11.40 -0.74
C GLN A 11 16.14 -11.15 -1.69
N GLY A 12 14.90 -11.07 -1.19
CA GLY A 12 13.74 -10.63 -1.99
C GLY A 12 13.50 -9.12 -1.96
N LEU A 13 14.30 -8.36 -1.21
CA LEU A 13 14.14 -6.91 -1.00
C LEU A 13 15.15 -6.09 -1.84
N GLU A 14 16.10 -6.73 -2.53
CA GLU A 14 17.24 -6.06 -3.17
C GLU A 14 16.91 -5.28 -4.46
N GLU A 15 15.66 -5.28 -4.92
CA GLU A 15 15.20 -4.49 -6.09
C GLU A 15 13.96 -3.62 -5.81
N ARG A 16 13.45 -3.61 -4.57
CA ARG A 16 12.31 -2.75 -4.24
C ARG A 16 12.83 -1.36 -3.92
N ASP A 17 12.48 -0.40 -4.77
CA ASP A 17 12.61 1.01 -4.44
C ASP A 17 11.65 1.35 -3.30
N PHE A 18 12.13 1.26 -2.06
CA PHE A 18 11.37 1.63 -0.87
C PHE A 18 11.21 3.13 -0.70
N THR A 19 11.86 3.95 -1.54
CA THR A 19 11.76 5.40 -1.46
C THR A 19 10.44 5.89 -2.06
N ARG A 20 9.97 5.26 -3.15
CA ARG A 20 8.67 5.56 -3.77
C ARG A 20 7.60 4.52 -3.41
N PRO A 21 6.61 4.86 -2.56
CA PRO A 21 5.58 3.92 -2.16
C PRO A 21 4.66 3.56 -3.33
N LYS A 22 4.36 2.26 -3.48
CA LYS A 22 3.45 1.72 -4.50
C LYS A 22 2.29 0.97 -3.87
N ALA A 23 1.16 0.86 -4.56
CA ALA A 23 0.02 0.07 -4.08
C ALA A 23 0.41 -1.38 -3.76
N SER A 24 1.31 -1.98 -4.55
CA SER A 24 1.83 -3.34 -4.33
C SER A 24 2.44 -3.53 -2.94
N ASP A 25 3.09 -2.51 -2.38
CA ASP A 25 3.69 -2.61 -1.04
C ASP A 25 2.63 -2.76 0.05
N LEU A 26 1.52 -2.04 -0.11
CA LEU A 26 0.37 -2.14 0.80
C LEU A 26 -0.35 -3.47 0.61
N VAL A 27 -0.57 -3.90 -0.64
CA VAL A 27 -1.19 -5.20 -0.98
C VAL A 27 -0.39 -6.36 -0.40
N ASP A 28 0.92 -6.38 -0.59
CA ASP A 28 1.81 -7.43 -0.07
C ASP A 28 1.79 -7.46 1.45
N SER A 29 1.86 -6.29 2.09
CA SER A 29 1.82 -6.18 3.56
C SER A 29 0.50 -6.70 4.12
N LEU A 30 -0.63 -6.35 3.51
CA LEU A 30 -1.95 -6.84 3.92
C LEU A 30 -2.09 -8.33 3.67
N THR A 31 -1.65 -8.83 2.52
CA THR A 31 -1.74 -10.24 2.15
C THR A 31 -0.90 -11.11 3.07
N THR A 32 0.30 -10.65 3.45
CA THR A 32 1.19 -11.35 4.38
C THR A 32 0.57 -11.50 5.76
N VAL A 33 -0.13 -10.47 6.25
CA VAL A 33 -0.66 -10.43 7.62
C VAL A 33 -2.07 -11.02 7.73
N LEU A 34 -2.93 -10.78 6.74
CA LEU A 34 -4.35 -11.11 6.80
C LEU A 34 -4.73 -12.31 5.91
N GLY A 35 -3.85 -12.70 4.99
CA GLY A 35 -4.18 -13.60 3.88
C GLY A 35 -4.83 -12.87 2.70
N SER A 36 -4.75 -13.48 1.51
CA SER A 36 -5.16 -12.88 0.24
C SER A 36 -6.63 -12.45 0.22
N GLY A 37 -7.54 -13.30 0.68
CA GLY A 37 -8.98 -13.00 0.65
C GLY A 37 -9.38 -11.80 1.51
N ALA A 38 -8.86 -11.73 2.74
CA ALA A 38 -9.16 -10.62 3.65
C ALA A 38 -8.52 -9.31 3.18
N ALA A 39 -7.30 -9.37 2.65
CA ALA A 39 -6.62 -8.22 2.04
C ALA A 39 -7.42 -7.67 0.85
N GLN A 40 -7.84 -8.56 -0.07
CA GLN A 40 -8.62 -8.20 -1.26
C GLN A 40 -9.94 -7.50 -0.87
N LEU A 41 -10.64 -8.03 0.13
CA LEU A 41 -11.90 -7.46 0.60
C LEU A 41 -11.69 -6.05 1.20
N ALA A 42 -10.67 -5.89 2.04
CA ALA A 42 -10.36 -4.61 2.68
C ALA A 42 -9.99 -3.53 1.66
N LEU A 43 -9.18 -3.88 0.66
CA LEU A 43 -8.77 -3.00 -0.43
C LEU A 43 -9.93 -2.66 -1.35
N THR A 44 -10.74 -3.64 -1.75
CA THR A 44 -11.93 -3.39 -2.60
C THR A 44 -12.89 -2.42 -1.93
N ARG A 45 -13.14 -2.60 -0.62
CA ARG A 45 -13.98 -1.69 0.16
C ARG A 45 -13.40 -0.28 0.17
N ALA A 46 -12.09 -0.16 0.42
CA ALA A 46 -11.43 1.14 0.52
C ALA A 46 -11.40 1.89 -0.81
N VAL A 47 -11.09 1.21 -1.93
CA VAL A 47 -11.13 1.80 -3.27
C VAL A 47 -12.53 2.33 -3.60
N ARG A 48 -13.57 1.53 -3.31
CA ARG A 48 -14.98 1.95 -3.50
C ARG A 48 -15.35 3.15 -2.63
N GLU A 49 -14.96 3.15 -1.36
CA GLU A 49 -15.25 4.25 -0.42
C GLU A 49 -14.51 5.53 -0.80
N ALA A 50 -13.26 5.40 -1.26
CA ALA A 50 -12.44 6.49 -1.76
C ALA A 50 -12.91 7.04 -3.12
N LYS A 51 -13.86 6.37 -3.79
CA LYS A 51 -14.36 6.71 -5.14
C LYS A 51 -13.24 6.84 -6.17
N LEU A 52 -12.17 6.06 -6.01
CA LEU A 52 -11.06 6.04 -6.95
C LEU A 52 -11.49 5.34 -8.25
N ARG A 53 -11.23 6.00 -9.39
CA ARG A 53 -11.58 5.60 -10.77
C ARG A 53 -13.05 5.21 -10.99
N SER A 54 -13.79 6.13 -11.60
CA SER A 54 -15.26 6.18 -11.71
C SER A 54 -15.93 5.20 -12.67
N GLU A 55 -15.29 4.11 -13.11
CA GLU A 55 -15.90 3.18 -14.08
C GLU A 55 -15.99 1.76 -13.53
N ILE A 56 -17.19 1.20 -13.63
CA ILE A 56 -17.54 -0.16 -13.21
C ILE A 56 -16.84 -1.13 -14.16
N GLY A 57 -15.57 -1.43 -13.90
CA GLY A 57 -14.81 -2.39 -14.68
C GLY A 57 -13.32 -2.17 -14.60
N ALA A 58 -12.66 -2.90 -13.70
CA ALA A 58 -11.32 -3.48 -13.86
C ALA A 58 -11.02 -4.25 -12.57
N GLU A 59 -10.28 -5.34 -12.70
CA GLU A 59 -9.85 -6.14 -11.56
C GLU A 59 -9.09 -5.24 -10.56
N LEU A 60 -9.31 -5.43 -9.25
CA LEU A 60 -8.72 -4.58 -8.21
C LEU A 60 -7.21 -4.38 -8.40
N GLN A 61 -6.52 -5.42 -8.88
CA GLN A 61 -5.08 -5.39 -9.14
C GLN A 61 -4.70 -4.38 -10.23
N GLU A 62 -5.46 -4.33 -11.32
CA GLU A 62 -5.26 -3.38 -12.42
C GLU A 62 -5.55 -1.95 -11.94
N GLN A 63 -6.59 -1.75 -11.14
CA GLN A 63 -6.90 -0.44 -10.56
C GLN A 63 -5.75 0.06 -9.67
N LEU A 64 -5.25 -0.80 -8.78
CA LEU A 64 -4.16 -0.49 -7.86
C LEU A 64 -2.83 -0.21 -8.58
N ALA A 65 -2.55 -0.87 -9.70
CA ALA A 65 -1.32 -0.70 -10.47
C ALA A 65 -1.20 0.70 -11.12
N HIS A 66 -2.32 1.39 -11.31
CA HIS A 66 -2.38 2.68 -12.00
C HIS A 66 -2.66 3.88 -11.08
N LEU A 67 -2.71 3.67 -9.76
CA LEU A 67 -2.93 4.78 -8.82
C LEU A 67 -1.70 5.69 -8.78
N ASP A 68 -1.93 6.99 -8.89
CA ASP A 68 -0.91 7.99 -8.64
C ASP A 68 -0.68 8.21 -7.12
N LEU A 69 0.29 9.06 -6.77
CA LEU A 69 0.64 9.30 -5.37
C LEU A 69 -0.50 9.92 -4.55
N GLU A 70 -1.28 10.83 -5.15
CA GLU A 70 -2.40 11.46 -4.46
C GLU A 70 -3.51 10.44 -4.20
N GLU A 71 -3.83 9.60 -5.19
CA GLU A 71 -4.79 8.51 -5.07
C GLU A 71 -4.34 7.45 -4.04
N LEU A 72 -3.05 7.13 -3.99
CA LEU A 72 -2.47 6.23 -2.98
C LEU A 72 -2.63 6.77 -1.56
N ILE A 73 -2.42 8.08 -1.37
CA ILE A 73 -2.65 8.75 -0.09
C ILE A 73 -4.12 8.63 0.29
N VAL A 74 -5.05 8.99 -0.61
CA VAL A 74 -6.50 8.90 -0.36
C VAL A 74 -6.93 7.47 -0.01
N LEU A 75 -6.41 6.45 -0.73
CA LEU A 75 -6.67 5.05 -0.44
C LEU A 75 -6.23 4.68 0.98
N SER A 76 -5.01 5.04 1.36
CA SER A 76 -4.43 4.70 2.66
C SER A 76 -5.12 5.42 3.83
N GLU A 77 -5.56 6.66 3.63
CA GLU A 77 -6.33 7.41 4.61
C GLU A 77 -7.73 6.82 4.79
N THR A 78 -8.36 6.39 3.70
CA THR A 78 -9.63 5.66 3.72
C THR A 78 -9.49 4.35 4.50
N MET A 79 -8.44 3.58 4.23
CA MET A 79 -8.15 2.34 4.96
C MET A 79 -7.82 2.58 6.44
N THR A 80 -7.22 3.72 6.78
CA THR A 80 -6.90 4.07 8.18
C THR A 80 -8.16 4.18 9.05
N ARG A 81 -9.32 4.51 8.46
CA ARG A 81 -10.62 4.57 9.16
C ARG A 81 -11.16 3.19 9.54
N GLN A 82 -10.63 2.11 8.97
CA GLN A 82 -10.95 0.75 9.39
C GLN A 82 -10.36 0.47 10.79
N ARG A 83 -10.84 -0.57 11.47
CA ARG A 83 -10.32 -0.97 12.80
C ARG A 83 -9.35 -2.15 12.66
N GLY A 84 -8.36 -2.22 13.55
CA GLY A 84 -7.43 -3.35 13.65
C GLY A 84 -6.17 -3.20 12.79
N LEU A 85 -5.56 -4.32 12.43
CA LEU A 85 -4.25 -4.37 11.77
C LEU A 85 -4.23 -3.63 10.42
N VAL A 86 -5.34 -3.63 9.68
CA VAL A 86 -5.49 -2.86 8.44
C VAL A 86 -5.20 -1.37 8.68
N SER A 87 -5.75 -0.78 9.75
CA SER A 87 -5.56 0.63 10.11
C SER A 87 -4.09 0.96 10.35
N VAL A 88 -3.39 0.07 11.06
CA VAL A 88 -1.98 0.24 11.41
C VAL A 88 -1.10 0.20 10.16
N LEU A 89 -1.33 -0.80 9.30
CA LEU A 89 -0.59 -0.95 8.04
C LEU A 89 -0.85 0.22 7.10
N ALA A 90 -2.11 0.61 6.94
CA ALA A 90 -2.50 1.75 6.11
C ALA A 90 -1.90 3.07 6.61
N ARG A 91 -1.86 3.29 7.92
CA ARG A 91 -1.24 4.49 8.52
C ARG A 91 0.27 4.53 8.28
N SER A 92 0.94 3.40 8.47
CA SER A 92 2.38 3.29 8.19
C SER A 92 2.67 3.60 6.71
N PHE A 93 1.85 3.09 5.80
CA PHE A 93 1.95 3.39 4.38
C PHE A 93 1.68 4.88 4.08
N ALA A 94 0.63 5.47 4.67
CA ALA A 94 0.28 6.88 4.49
C ALA A 94 1.44 7.81 4.88
N ILE A 95 2.12 7.54 5.99
CA ILE A 95 3.29 8.32 6.44
C ILE A 95 4.39 8.31 5.39
N ARG A 96 4.68 7.15 4.78
CA ARG A 96 5.68 7.05 3.71
C ARG A 96 5.26 7.81 2.46
N ALA A 97 4.00 7.69 2.04
CA ALA A 97 3.46 8.41 0.89
C ALA A 97 3.52 9.93 1.07
N HIS A 98 3.12 10.43 2.24
CA HIS A 98 3.24 11.85 2.59
C HIS A 98 4.70 12.33 2.63
N SER A 99 5.61 11.52 3.19
CA SER A 99 7.04 11.87 3.25
C SER A 99 7.65 11.98 1.85
N TYR A 100 7.33 11.04 0.96
CA TYR A 100 7.78 11.06 -0.43
C TYR A 100 7.21 12.26 -1.19
N ALA A 101 5.91 12.56 -1.04
CA ALA A 101 5.28 13.74 -1.66
C ALA A 101 5.95 15.05 -1.23
N ALA A 102 6.42 15.14 0.02
CA ALA A 102 7.14 16.31 0.51
C ALA A 102 8.53 16.46 -0.17
N ILE A 103 9.24 15.35 -0.38
CA ILE A 103 10.55 15.34 -1.05
C ILE A 103 10.41 15.77 -2.52
N GLU A 104 9.47 15.18 -3.27
CA GLU A 104 9.26 15.52 -4.69
C GLU A 104 9.03 17.03 -4.90
N ARG A 105 8.27 17.68 -3.99
CA ARG A 105 8.00 19.12 -4.03
C ARG A 105 9.24 19.97 -3.77
N THR A 106 10.17 19.49 -2.95
CA THR A 106 11.43 20.21 -2.68
C THR A 106 12.46 20.05 -3.79
N GLU A 107 12.38 18.98 -4.58
CA GLU A 107 13.30 18.72 -5.70
C GLU A 107 12.87 19.41 -7.00
N HIS A 108 11.60 19.80 -7.12
CA HIS A 108 11.01 20.43 -8.30
C HIS A 108 10.53 21.88 -8.07
N GLY A 109 10.91 22.49 -6.94
CA GLY A 109 10.56 23.86 -6.53
C GLY A 109 11.72 24.84 -6.56
#